data_AF-A0A1L3A3L0-F1
#
_entry.id   AF-A0A1L3A3L0-F1
#
_cell.length_a   1.000
_cell.length_b   1.000
_cell.length_c   1.000
_cell.angle_alpha   90.00
_cell.angle_beta   90.00
_cell.angle_gamma   90.00
#
_symmetry.space_group_name_H-M   'P 1'
#
loop_
_entity.id
_entity.type
_entity.pdbx_description
1 polymer ?
#
loop_
_entity_poly.entity_id
_entity_poly.type
_entity_poly.pdbx_seq_one_letter_code
_entity_poly.pdbx_strand_id
1 'polypeptide(L)'
;EFLRPAELRAALAQGGHGAMVVTSFRSCDSLRWALAAEEVAASREQLLRDFPVFGVGPRTCGALRKLGFRNVTGDDTGEATQLGPMVIDFWRSHLQPRKLLLLRGDKALETLPLLFTQAAIPFDGIVTYNTLEGASEEAIQQLRAIPGLG
;
A
#
# COMPACT_ATOMS: atom_id res chain seq x y z
N GLU A 1 -1.22 -5.00 13.13
CA GLU A 1 -0.92 -6.38 12.70
C GLU A 1 -0.92 -6.43 11.18
N PHE A 2 0.03 -7.11 10.52
CA PHE A 2 -0.01 -7.27 9.06
C PHE A 2 -0.89 -8.47 8.67
N LEU A 3 -1.56 -8.37 7.53
CA LEU A 3 -2.48 -9.40 7.05
C LEU A 3 -1.88 -10.19 5.89
N ARG A 4 -2.56 -11.29 5.55
CA ARG A 4 -2.17 -12.21 4.47
C ARG A 4 -3.33 -12.42 3.48
N PRO A 5 -3.84 -11.34 2.86
CA PRO A 5 -4.99 -11.42 1.94
C PRO A 5 -4.64 -12.27 0.72
N ALA A 6 -5.42 -13.32 0.45
CA ALA A 6 -5.19 -14.21 -0.69
C ALA A 6 -5.35 -13.47 -2.03
N GLU A 7 -6.26 -12.50 -2.07
CA GLU A 7 -6.50 -11.60 -3.19
C GLU A 7 -5.26 -10.78 -3.58
N LEU A 8 -4.34 -10.49 -2.64
CA LEU A 8 -3.09 -9.80 -2.98
C LEU A 8 -2.17 -10.68 -3.82
N ARG A 9 -2.06 -11.97 -3.50
CA ARG A 9 -1.28 -12.92 -4.32
C ARG A 9 -1.88 -13.06 -5.71
N ALA A 10 -3.20 -13.21 -5.78
CA ALA A 10 -3.92 -13.33 -7.04
C ALA A 10 -3.72 -12.07 -7.92
N ALA A 11 -3.82 -10.87 -7.33
CA ALA A 11 -3.60 -9.61 -8.04
C ALA A 11 -2.17 -9.52 -8.63
N LEU A 12 -1.16 -9.91 -7.85
CA LEU A 12 0.24 -9.91 -8.32
C LEU A 12 0.52 -11.00 -9.38
N ALA A 13 -0.14 -12.16 -9.29
CA ALA A 13 0.07 -13.26 -10.23
C ALA A 13 -0.62 -13.04 -11.60
N GLN A 14 -1.84 -12.50 -11.60
CA GLN A 14 -2.70 -12.45 -12.80
C GLN A 14 -2.41 -11.26 -13.73
N GLY A 15 -1.71 -10.22 -13.25
CA GLY A 15 -1.31 -9.07 -14.08
C GLY A 15 -2.47 -8.17 -14.55
N GLY A 16 -3.59 -8.14 -13.81
CA GLY A 16 -4.78 -7.36 -14.16
C GLY A 16 -4.67 -5.85 -13.88
N HIS A 17 -3.66 -5.43 -13.12
CA HIS A 17 -3.50 -4.04 -12.65
C HIS A 17 -2.43 -3.29 -13.46
N GLY A 18 -2.58 -1.98 -13.56
CA GLY A 18 -1.63 -1.11 -14.28
C GLY A 18 -0.59 -0.46 -13.38
N ALA A 19 -0.91 -0.28 -12.10
CA ALA A 19 -0.02 0.23 -11.07
C ALA A 19 -0.53 -0.16 -9.68
N MET A 20 0.36 -0.07 -8.70
CA MET A 20 0.01 -0.26 -7.29
C MET A 20 0.22 1.03 -6.50
N VAL A 21 -0.71 1.33 -5.61
CA VAL A 21 -0.68 2.50 -4.72
C VAL A 21 -0.61 2.00 -3.29
N VAL A 22 0.38 2.46 -2.53
CA VAL A 22 0.67 2.01 -1.17
C VAL A 22 0.66 3.21 -0.23
N THR A 23 -0.28 3.19 0.71
CA THR A 23 -0.54 4.32 1.62
C THR A 23 0.22 4.23 2.93
N SER A 24 0.93 3.13 3.19
CA SER A 24 1.68 2.94 4.42
C SER A 24 2.79 1.92 4.24
N PHE A 25 3.96 2.20 4.82
CA PHE A 25 5.06 1.24 4.88
C PHE A 25 4.64 -0.09 5.54
N ARG A 26 3.59 -0.09 6.39
CA ARG A 26 3.07 -1.30 7.04
C ARG A 26 2.55 -2.35 6.04
N SER A 27 2.07 -1.92 4.87
CA SER A 27 1.65 -2.83 3.79
C SER A 27 2.82 -3.64 3.21
N CYS A 28 4.08 -3.23 3.47
CA CYS A 28 5.26 -3.90 2.93
C CYS A 28 5.45 -5.32 3.50
N ASP A 29 4.96 -5.61 4.69
CA ASP A 29 5.04 -6.97 5.25
C ASP A 29 4.10 -7.95 4.53
N SER A 30 2.86 -7.52 4.24
CA SER A 30 1.93 -8.28 3.40
C SER A 30 2.45 -8.43 1.98
N LEU A 31 3.05 -7.38 1.41
CA LEU A 31 3.68 -7.46 0.10
C LEU A 31 4.84 -8.45 0.08
N ARG A 32 5.73 -8.43 1.08
CA ARG A 32 6.82 -9.40 1.20
C ARG A 32 6.29 -10.83 1.23
N TRP A 33 5.27 -11.08 2.04
CA TRP A 33 4.61 -12.39 2.13
C TRP A 33 3.98 -12.82 0.80
N ALA A 34 3.32 -11.90 0.09
CA ALA A 34 2.68 -12.21 -1.20
C ALA A 34 3.71 -12.45 -2.30
N LEU A 35 4.76 -11.63 -2.37
CA LEU A 35 5.86 -11.78 -3.32
C LEU A 35 6.58 -13.11 -3.15
N ALA A 36 6.73 -13.61 -1.93
CA ALA A 36 7.38 -14.89 -1.63
C ALA A 36 6.56 -16.13 -2.06
N ALA A 37 5.30 -15.96 -2.47
CA ALA A 37 4.42 -17.05 -2.86
C ALA A 37 4.82 -17.64 -4.23
N GLU A 38 4.58 -18.94 -4.42
CA GLU A 38 4.96 -19.68 -5.64
C GLU A 38 4.12 -19.22 -6.84
N GLU A 39 2.85 -18.87 -6.60
CA GLU A 39 1.93 -18.38 -7.62
C GLU A 39 2.40 -17.05 -8.25
N VAL A 40 3.23 -16.30 -7.53
CA VAL A 40 3.81 -15.03 -8.00
C VAL A 40 5.21 -15.22 -8.60
N ALA A 41 5.83 -16.41 -8.46
CA ALA A 41 7.22 -16.64 -8.85
C ALA A 41 7.49 -16.31 -10.32
N ALA A 42 6.56 -16.67 -11.23
CA ALA A 42 6.71 -16.44 -12.66
C ALA A 42 6.72 -14.95 -13.05
N SER A 43 6.00 -14.09 -12.32
CA SER A 43 5.90 -12.65 -12.60
C SER A 43 6.79 -11.78 -11.70
N ARG A 44 7.32 -12.34 -10.60
CA ARG A 44 8.04 -11.61 -9.54
C ARG A 44 9.14 -10.71 -10.07
N GLU A 45 10.03 -11.21 -10.92
CA GLU A 45 11.16 -10.43 -11.40
C GLU A 45 10.71 -9.21 -12.21
N GLN A 46 9.77 -9.42 -13.14
CA GLN A 46 9.20 -8.35 -13.95
C GLN A 46 8.43 -7.34 -13.09
N LEU A 47 7.66 -7.81 -12.10
CA LEU A 47 6.98 -6.94 -11.15
C LEU A 47 7.95 -6.02 -10.40
N LEU A 48 9.01 -6.59 -9.84
CA LEU A 48 9.99 -5.81 -9.07
C LEU A 48 10.76 -4.82 -9.96
N ARG A 49 11.05 -5.20 -11.21
CA ARG A 49 11.84 -4.36 -12.11
C ARG A 49 11.03 -3.24 -12.75
N ASP A 50 9.84 -3.55 -13.26
CA ASP A 50 9.15 -2.69 -14.23
C ASP A 50 7.83 -2.12 -13.70
N PHE A 51 7.16 -2.82 -12.77
CA PHE A 51 5.79 -2.49 -12.37
C PHE A 51 5.72 -1.15 -11.61
N PRO A 52 4.90 -0.19 -12.05
CA PRO A 52 4.78 1.11 -11.40
C PRO A 52 4.18 0.99 -9.99
N VAL A 53 4.88 1.56 -9.00
CA VAL A 53 4.43 1.61 -7.60
C VAL A 53 4.49 3.04 -7.07
N PHE A 54 3.39 3.49 -6.48
CA PHE A 54 3.24 4.80 -5.87
C PHE A 54 3.18 4.66 -4.34
N GLY A 55 4.09 5.31 -3.63
CA GLY A 55 4.09 5.37 -2.16
C GLY A 55 3.78 6.78 -1.67
N VAL A 56 3.00 6.90 -0.59
CA VAL A 56 2.58 8.22 -0.03
C VAL A 56 3.69 9.04 0.62
N GLY A 57 4.95 8.62 0.51
CA GLY A 57 6.08 9.37 1.06
C GLY A 57 7.34 8.55 1.28
N PRO A 58 8.42 9.20 1.74
CA PRO A 58 9.78 8.66 1.62
C PRO A 58 9.97 7.39 2.45
N ARG A 59 9.28 7.29 3.60
CA ARG A 59 9.29 6.07 4.42
C ARG A 59 8.68 4.88 3.70
N THR A 60 7.54 5.08 3.03
CA THR A 60 6.84 4.03 2.29
C THR A 60 7.64 3.66 1.05
N CYS A 61 8.08 4.64 0.27
CA CYS A 61 8.91 4.44 -0.92
C CYS A 61 10.22 3.69 -0.58
N GLY A 62 10.92 4.10 0.49
CA GLY A 62 12.11 3.41 0.96
C GLY A 62 11.85 1.96 1.36
N ALA A 63 10.71 1.65 1.99
CA ALA A 63 10.34 0.28 2.33
C ALA A 63 10.02 -0.56 1.07
N LEU A 64 9.35 0.01 0.08
CA LEU A 64 9.07 -0.64 -1.21
C LEU A 64 10.35 -0.96 -1.98
N ARG A 65 11.31 -0.04 -2.02
CA ARG A 65 12.63 -0.27 -2.64
C ARG A 65 13.41 -1.38 -1.93
N LYS A 66 13.30 -1.49 -0.60
CA LYS A 66 13.89 -2.60 0.16
C LYS A 66 13.26 -3.97 -0.14
N LEU A 67 12.04 -4.00 -0.68
CA LEU A 67 11.43 -5.24 -1.20
C LEU A 67 11.92 -5.60 -2.61
N GLY A 68 12.63 -4.68 -3.29
CA GLY A 68 13.19 -4.88 -4.63
C GLY A 68 12.48 -4.11 -5.73
N PHE A 69 11.39 -3.38 -5.45
CA PHE A 69 10.73 -2.55 -6.45
C PHE A 69 11.65 -1.43 -6.93
N ARG A 70 11.83 -1.32 -8.25
CA ARG A 70 12.69 -0.31 -8.87
C ARG A 70 11.92 0.90 -9.38
N ASN A 71 10.69 0.69 -9.86
CA ASN A 71 9.82 1.75 -10.38
C ASN A 71 8.92 2.32 -9.27
N VAL A 72 9.53 2.98 -8.29
CA VAL A 72 8.84 3.56 -7.11
C VAL A 72 8.84 5.08 -7.18
N THR A 73 7.66 5.69 -7.11
CA THR A 73 7.43 7.14 -7.13
C THR A 73 6.63 7.60 -5.91
N GLY A 74 6.80 8.87 -5.51
CA GLY A 74 6.01 9.51 -4.45
C GLY A 74 6.81 9.86 -3.19
N ASP A 75 8.14 9.83 -3.24
CA ASP A 75 9.02 10.24 -2.14
C ASP A 75 8.75 11.67 -1.65
N ASP A 76 8.37 12.57 -2.54
CA ASP A 76 8.10 13.97 -2.24
C ASP A 76 6.65 14.22 -1.79
N THR A 77 5.86 13.15 -1.67
CA THR A 77 4.50 13.21 -1.12
C THR A 77 4.53 12.91 0.38
N GLY A 78 3.62 13.51 1.15
CA GLY A 78 3.42 13.16 2.57
C GLY A 78 2.05 12.60 2.87
N GLU A 79 1.11 12.75 1.93
CA GLU A 79 -0.31 12.53 2.15
C GLU A 79 -1.06 12.17 0.86
N ALA A 80 -2.23 11.56 1.04
CA ALA A 80 -3.10 11.07 -0.04
C ALA A 80 -3.50 12.16 -1.05
N THR A 81 -3.74 13.38 -0.58
CA THR A 81 -4.13 14.56 -1.38
C THR A 81 -3.04 14.98 -2.36
N GLN A 82 -1.77 14.75 -2.04
CA GLN A 82 -0.64 15.05 -2.93
C GLN A 82 -0.33 13.88 -3.86
N LEU A 83 -0.44 12.64 -3.37
CA LEU A 83 -0.20 11.44 -4.17
C LEU A 83 -1.27 11.23 -5.24
N GLY A 84 -2.54 11.47 -4.91
CA GLY A 84 -3.70 11.21 -5.77
C GLY A 84 -3.57 11.80 -7.18
N PRO A 85 -3.31 13.11 -7.34
CA PRO A 85 -3.10 13.74 -8.65
C PRO A 85 -2.01 13.05 -9.49
N MET A 86 -0.87 12.69 -8.89
CA MET A 86 0.21 12.00 -9.62
C MET A 86 -0.24 10.65 -10.18
N VAL A 87 -0.98 9.88 -9.39
CA VAL A 87 -1.51 8.58 -9.81
C VAL A 87 -2.56 8.75 -10.91
N ILE A 88 -3.41 9.77 -10.79
CA ILE A 88 -4.45 10.10 -11.79
C ILE A 88 -3.80 10.47 -13.13
N ASP A 89 -2.79 11.33 -13.12
CA ASP A 89 -2.09 11.76 -14.33
C ASP A 89 -1.33 10.60 -14.97
N PHE A 90 -0.65 9.78 -14.16
CA PHE A 90 -0.05 8.53 -14.62
C PHE A 90 -1.08 7.65 -15.33
N TRP A 91 -2.22 7.38 -14.69
CA TRP A 91 -3.25 6.50 -15.25
C TRP A 91 -3.81 7.04 -16.57
N ARG A 92 -4.09 8.35 -16.65
CA ARG A 92 -4.63 9.01 -17.86
C ARG A 92 -3.65 9.05 -19.03
N SER A 93 -2.34 9.04 -18.75
CA SER A 93 -1.31 9.05 -19.79
C SER A 93 -1.12 7.69 -20.50
N HIS A 94 -1.71 6.61 -19.98
CA HIS A 94 -1.57 5.28 -20.56
C HIS A 94 -2.64 5.00 -21.63
N LEU A 95 -2.21 4.51 -22.80
CA LEU A 95 -3.10 4.19 -23.93
C LEU A 95 -4.10 3.07 -23.65
N GLN A 96 -3.75 2.14 -22.76
CA GLN A 96 -4.61 1.02 -22.33
C GLN A 96 -4.61 0.95 -20.80
N PRO A 97 -5.31 1.86 -20.13
CA PRO A 97 -5.23 1.96 -18.69
C PRO A 97 -5.97 0.79 -18.04
N ARG A 98 -5.31 0.15 -17.08
CA ARG A 98 -5.85 -0.97 -16.28
C ARG A 98 -6.28 -0.48 -14.90
N LYS A 99 -6.95 -1.33 -14.13
CA LYS A 99 -7.30 -1.01 -12.75
C LYS A 99 -6.06 -0.68 -11.90
N LEU A 100 -6.23 0.21 -10.94
CA LEU A 100 -5.22 0.41 -9.88
C LEU A 100 -5.38 -0.64 -8.79
N LEU A 101 -4.27 -1.08 -8.21
CA LEU A 101 -4.27 -1.87 -6.99
C LEU A 101 -3.98 -0.95 -5.79
N LEU A 102 -4.95 -0.75 -4.89
CA LEU A 102 -4.79 0.13 -3.73
C LEU A 102 -4.57 -0.69 -2.46
N LEU A 103 -3.36 -0.62 -1.89
CA LEU A 103 -3.04 -1.24 -0.61
C LEU A 103 -3.23 -0.24 0.54
N ARG A 104 -4.07 -0.63 1.50
CA ARG A 104 -4.48 0.23 2.62
C ARG A 104 -4.62 -0.54 3.93
N GLY A 105 -4.69 0.20 5.03
CA GLY A 105 -5.14 -0.33 6.32
C GLY A 105 -6.66 -0.39 6.41
N ASP A 106 -7.15 -1.17 7.39
CA ASP A 106 -8.56 -1.34 7.74
C ASP A 106 -9.27 -0.01 8.07
N LYS A 107 -8.57 0.92 8.71
CA LYS A 107 -9.06 2.26 9.10
C LYS A 107 -8.49 3.38 8.23
N ALA A 108 -7.96 3.06 7.04
CA ALA A 108 -7.38 4.07 6.18
C ALA A 108 -8.44 5.10 5.74
N LEU A 109 -8.02 6.36 5.62
CA LEU A 109 -8.88 7.44 5.15
C LEU A 109 -9.37 7.19 3.72
N GLU A 110 -10.60 7.60 3.42
CA GLU A 110 -11.23 7.44 2.09
C GLU A 110 -10.72 8.44 1.04
N THR A 111 -9.70 9.23 1.33
CA THR A 111 -9.22 10.29 0.44
C THR A 111 -8.83 9.77 -0.96
N LEU A 112 -7.95 8.77 -1.05
CA LEU A 112 -7.56 8.20 -2.36
C LEU A 112 -8.72 7.47 -3.06
N PRO A 113 -9.49 6.59 -2.39
CA PRO A 113 -10.71 6.02 -2.97
C PRO A 113 -11.64 7.07 -3.56
N LEU A 114 -11.94 8.14 -2.81
CA LEU A 114 -12.82 9.22 -3.26
C LEU A 114 -12.24 9.94 -4.49
N LEU A 115 -10.95 10.28 -4.48
CA LEU A 115 -10.28 10.90 -5.61
C LEU A 115 -10.33 10.01 -6.87
N PHE A 116 -10.08 8.71 -6.72
CA PHE A 116 -10.13 7.76 -7.85
C PHE A 116 -11.56 7.61 -8.37
N THR A 117 -12.56 7.50 -7.50
CA THR A 117 -13.97 7.45 -7.90
C THR A 117 -14.39 8.73 -8.63
N GLN A 118 -14.03 9.91 -8.12
CA GLN A 118 -14.32 11.19 -8.77
C GLN A 118 -13.63 11.33 -10.14
N ALA A 119 -12.43 10.76 -10.29
CA ALA A 119 -11.70 10.73 -11.55
C ALA A 119 -12.14 9.59 -12.50
N ALA A 120 -13.16 8.80 -12.12
CA ALA A 120 -13.62 7.60 -12.83
C ALA A 120 -12.51 6.56 -13.09
N ILE A 121 -11.55 6.46 -12.18
CA ILE A 121 -10.46 5.49 -12.23
C ILE A 121 -10.89 4.22 -11.51
N PRO A 122 -10.92 3.06 -12.20
CA PRO A 122 -11.27 1.82 -11.55
C PRO A 122 -10.09 1.32 -10.70
N PHE A 123 -10.38 0.86 -9.49
CA PHE A 123 -9.38 0.32 -8.58
C PHE A 123 -9.93 -0.87 -7.79
N ASP A 124 -9.04 -1.77 -7.39
CA ASP A 124 -9.32 -2.83 -6.42
C ASP A 124 -8.57 -2.49 -5.12
N GLY A 125 -9.31 -2.30 -4.02
CA GLY A 125 -8.75 -1.99 -2.71
C GLY A 125 -8.52 -3.25 -1.89
N ILE A 126 -7.30 -3.43 -1.35
CA ILE A 126 -6.96 -4.57 -0.50
C ILE A 126 -6.49 -4.05 0.87
N VAL A 127 -7.13 -4.56 1.92
CA VAL A 127 -6.71 -4.31 3.30
C VAL A 127 -5.52 -5.21 3.62
N THR A 128 -4.40 -4.60 4.00
CA THR A 128 -3.11 -5.30 4.20
C THR A 128 -2.64 -5.26 5.65
N TYR A 129 -3.22 -4.41 6.50
CA TYR A 129 -2.89 -4.42 7.92
C TYR A 129 -4.06 -3.90 8.74
N ASN A 130 -4.18 -4.41 9.97
CA ASN A 130 -5.04 -3.85 10.98
C ASN A 130 -4.31 -2.75 11.73
N THR A 131 -4.97 -1.62 11.87
CA THR A 131 -4.55 -0.50 12.69
C THR A 131 -4.83 -0.88 14.14
N LEU A 132 -3.77 -1.28 14.85
CA LEU A 132 -3.87 -1.47 16.29
C LEU A 132 -4.22 -0.12 16.90
N GLU A 133 -5.38 -0.03 17.56
CA GLU A 133 -5.64 1.05 18.49
C GLU A 133 -4.53 0.98 19.54
N GLY A 134 -3.78 2.07 19.71
CA GLY A 134 -2.84 2.15 20.82
C GLY A 134 -3.63 1.98 22.12
N ALA A 135 -2.99 1.43 23.16
CA ALA A 135 -3.50 1.55 24.52
C ALA A 135 -3.94 3.01 24.70
N SER A 136 -5.21 3.21 25.05
CA SER A 136 -5.76 4.55 25.25
C SER A 136 -4.92 5.29 26.30
N GLU A 137 -4.97 6.62 26.34
CA GLU A 137 -4.23 7.37 27.36
C GLU A 137 -4.57 6.85 28.77
N GLU A 138 -5.81 6.39 28.98
CA GLU A 138 -6.25 5.73 30.22
C GLU A 138 -5.51 4.41 30.49
N ALA A 139 -5.27 3.57 29.48
CA ALA A 139 -4.53 2.33 29.62
C ALA A 139 -3.02 2.58 29.87
N ILE A 140 -2.44 3.62 29.25
CA ILE A 140 -1.08 4.08 29.54
C ILE A 140 -0.99 4.66 30.97
N GLN A 141 -2.02 5.38 31.41
CA GLN A 141 -2.10 5.96 32.75
C GLN A 141 -2.32 4.89 33.83
N GLN A 142 -3.11 3.86 33.55
CA GLN A 142 -3.27 2.68 34.40
C GLN A 142 -1.96 1.89 34.54
N LEU A 143 -1.19 1.72 33.46
CA LEU A 143 0.13 1.08 33.52
C LEU A 143 1.13 1.89 34.36
N ARG A 144 1.10 3.23 34.29
CA ARG A 144 1.92 4.12 35.12
C ARG A 144 1.50 4.16 36.58
N ALA A 145 0.27 3.75 36.90
CA ALA A 145 -0.24 3.72 38.27
C ALA A 145 0.08 2.42 39.03
N ILE A 146 0.69 1.43 38.37
CA ILE A 146 1.15 0.19 39.00
C ILE A 146 2.48 0.45 39.72
N PRO A 147 2.57 0.33 41.06
CA PRO A 147 3.83 0.51 41.78
C PRO A 147 4.84 -0.57 41.41
N GLY A 148 6.04 -0.18 40.94
CA GLY A 148 7.16 -1.09 40.64
C GLY A 148 7.58 -1.21 39.16
N LEU A 149 7.02 -0.42 38.26
CA LEU A 149 7.39 -0.36 36.83
C LEU A 149 7.94 1.02 36.42
N GLY A 150 8.87 1.54 37.21
CA GLY A 150 9.66 2.74 36.94
C GLY A 150 11.10 2.56 37.41
#